data_AF-A0A6M7XXH2-F1
#
_entry.id   AF-A0A6M7XXH2-F1
#
_cell.length_a   1.000
_cell.length_b   1.000
_cell.length_c   1.000
_cell.angle_alpha   90.00
_cell.angle_beta   90.00
_cell.angle_gamma   90.00
#
_symmetry.space_group_name_H-M   'P 1'
#
loop_
_entity.id
_entity.type
_entity.pdbx_description
1 polymer ?
#
loop_
_entity_poly.entity_id
_entity_poly.type
_entity_poly.pdbx_seq_one_letter_code
_entity_poly.pdbx_strand_id
1 'polypeptide(L)'
;MARIGEVQAPAATRDALARGRLRASLVPDLLVEARRIVNTVIAGWHGRRKRGIGENFWQFRPYVEGDSSRIDWRRSARDDHTYVRDREWEAAHTVWLWADPSPSMLYKSTGASVSKQSRALVLALAMAELLSRSGERIAWPGLTDPFTARNGAERIAAQLMHAGDLPAKPDLSGIRRFCDIVIASDFLDPVEETMEWLDVLARHGVRAHLIEVADPAEETFPYAGRTEFTDPETGDKLTAGRAEMLGDEYRLLYTARRQELASWCKRLGWSFTVNHTDRLASDALVRLHMAMTADGGYAGSGRAGMIANSDQPGKVVA
;
A
#
# COMPACT_ATOMS: atom_id res chain seq x y z
N MET A 1 30.07 -21.72 -7.82
CA MET A 1 29.25 -21.10 -8.87
C MET A 1 27.98 -21.94 -9.01
N ALA A 2 26.87 -21.47 -8.45
CA ALA A 2 25.58 -22.16 -8.54
C ALA A 2 25.04 -22.08 -9.98
N ARG A 3 24.45 -23.18 -10.48
CA ARG A 3 23.92 -23.30 -11.85
C ARG A 3 22.46 -22.83 -11.91
N ILE A 4 22.04 -22.45 -13.10
CA ILE A 4 20.69 -21.99 -13.45
C ILE A 4 19.63 -22.96 -12.91
N GLY A 5 18.65 -22.44 -12.15
CA GLY A 5 17.47 -23.18 -11.69
C GLY A 5 17.50 -23.69 -10.24
N GLU A 6 18.52 -23.41 -9.44
CA GLU A 6 18.50 -23.72 -8.01
C GLU A 6 17.91 -22.57 -7.18
N VAL A 7 16.68 -22.73 -6.71
CA VAL A 7 16.25 -22.18 -5.42
C VAL A 7 16.60 -23.22 -4.37
N GLN A 8 17.19 -22.78 -3.24
CA GLN A 8 17.54 -23.64 -2.11
C GLN A 8 16.34 -24.48 -1.67
N ALA A 9 16.63 -25.73 -1.26
CA ALA A 9 15.66 -26.73 -0.84
C ALA A 9 14.59 -26.21 0.14
N PRO A 10 13.34 -26.73 0.06
CA PRO A 10 12.22 -26.24 0.85
C PRO A 10 12.47 -26.59 2.32
N ALA A 11 12.37 -25.62 3.23
CA ALA A 11 12.78 -25.86 4.60
C ALA A 11 11.76 -25.34 5.64
N ALA A 12 11.24 -26.30 6.40
CA ALA A 12 10.55 -26.11 7.67
C ALA A 12 11.36 -25.21 8.63
N THR A 13 10.67 -24.39 9.45
CA THR A 13 11.03 -23.62 10.68
C THR A 13 12.46 -23.07 10.85
N ARG A 14 13.53 -23.84 10.56
CA ARG A 14 14.92 -23.38 10.40
C ARG A 14 15.07 -22.30 9.32
N ASP A 15 14.20 -22.30 8.31
CA ASP A 15 14.27 -21.34 7.21
C ASP A 15 13.67 -19.98 7.57
N ALA A 16 12.64 -19.93 8.42
CA ALA A 16 12.11 -18.65 8.91
C ALA A 16 13.19 -17.81 9.62
N LEU A 17 14.01 -18.45 10.46
CA LEU A 17 15.15 -17.80 11.12
C LEU A 17 16.27 -17.41 10.13
N ALA A 18 16.55 -18.24 9.12
CA ALA A 18 17.52 -17.91 8.08
C ALA A 18 17.06 -16.73 7.23
N ARG A 19 15.78 -16.71 6.85
CA ARG A 19 15.12 -15.60 6.14
C ARG A 19 15.09 -14.34 6.98
N GLY A 20 14.79 -14.43 8.27
CA GLY A 20 14.87 -13.31 9.21
C GLY A 20 16.26 -12.69 9.26
N ARG A 21 17.33 -13.52 9.29
CA ARG A 21 18.73 -13.06 9.23
C ARG A 21 19.08 -12.42 7.88
N LEU A 22 18.66 -13.04 6.77
CA LEU A 22 18.88 -12.48 5.44
C LEU A 22 18.22 -11.11 5.31
N ARG A 23 16.95 -10.98 5.70
CA ARG A 23 16.25 -9.70 5.76
C ARG A 23 17.01 -8.69 6.62
N ALA A 24 17.40 -9.07 7.83
CA ALA A 24 18.13 -8.17 8.74
C ALA A 24 19.44 -7.65 8.13
N SER A 25 20.14 -8.46 7.31
CA SER A 25 21.35 -8.04 6.61
C SER A 25 21.10 -7.07 5.46
N LEU A 26 19.95 -7.16 4.78
CA LEU A 26 19.62 -6.36 3.61
C LEU A 26 18.96 -5.02 3.98
N VAL A 27 18.17 -4.98 5.05
CA VAL A 27 17.35 -3.81 5.43
C VAL A 27 18.13 -2.49 5.49
N PRO A 28 19.35 -2.41 6.06
CA PRO A 28 20.14 -1.18 6.06
C PRO A 28 20.40 -0.61 4.65
N ASP A 29 20.82 -1.46 3.71
CA ASP A 29 21.10 -1.06 2.33
C ASP A 29 19.82 -0.64 1.59
N LEU A 30 18.73 -1.38 1.82
CA LEU A 30 17.42 -1.06 1.25
C LEU A 30 16.86 0.27 1.78
N LEU A 31 17.13 0.60 3.05
CA LEU A 31 16.76 1.88 3.63
C LEU A 31 17.55 3.04 3.03
N VAL A 32 18.84 2.85 2.72
CA VAL A 32 19.64 3.85 2.00
C VAL A 32 19.09 4.07 0.59
N GLU A 33 18.78 2.99 -0.14
CA GLU A 33 18.19 3.07 -1.48
C GLU A 33 16.80 3.75 -1.45
N ALA A 34 15.97 3.42 -0.46
CA ALA A 34 14.69 4.08 -0.23
C ALA A 34 14.84 5.60 -0.10
N ARG A 35 15.78 6.08 0.72
CA ARG A 35 16.05 7.53 0.86
C ARG A 35 16.54 8.16 -0.43
N ARG A 36 17.37 7.46 -1.21
CA ARG A 36 17.86 7.94 -2.50
C ARG A 36 16.71 8.13 -3.49
N ILE A 37 15.81 7.15 -3.59
CA ILE A 37 14.60 7.22 -4.42
C ILE A 37 13.72 8.38 -3.96
N VAL A 38 13.47 8.49 -2.66
CA VAL A 38 12.68 9.57 -2.06
C VAL A 38 13.24 10.94 -2.42
N ASN A 39 14.56 11.15 -2.26
CA ASN A 39 15.20 12.41 -2.61
C ASN A 39 15.12 12.74 -4.11
N THR A 40 14.98 11.73 -4.97
CA THR A 40 14.77 11.91 -6.42
C THR A 40 13.32 12.27 -6.74
N VAL A 41 12.36 11.73 -6.00
CA VAL A 41 10.90 11.89 -6.22
C VAL A 41 10.33 13.13 -5.54
N ILE A 42 11.00 13.69 -4.53
CA ILE A 42 10.51 14.83 -3.72
C ILE A 42 10.24 16.13 -4.50
N ALA A 43 10.71 16.26 -5.74
CA ALA A 43 10.37 17.38 -6.62
C ALA A 43 8.87 17.34 -7.01
N GLY A 44 7.99 17.67 -6.07
CA GLY A 44 6.53 17.59 -6.19
C GLY A 44 5.80 17.14 -4.93
N TRP A 45 6.52 16.68 -3.88
CA TRP A 45 5.89 16.23 -2.64
C TRP A 45 5.44 17.43 -1.78
N HIS A 46 4.15 17.73 -1.82
CA HIS A 46 3.48 18.58 -0.85
C HIS A 46 2.50 17.70 -0.07
N GLY A 47 2.64 17.64 1.26
CA GLY A 47 1.74 16.88 2.12
C GLY A 47 0.27 17.25 1.88
N ARG A 48 -0.66 16.36 2.25
CA ARG A 48 -2.11 16.60 2.10
C ARG A 48 -2.54 17.79 2.98
N ARG A 49 -2.45 19.02 2.49
CA ARG A 49 -2.93 20.22 3.20
C ARG A 49 -4.46 20.30 3.13
N LYS A 50 -5.13 20.33 4.28
CA LYS A 50 -6.60 20.52 4.40
C LYS A 50 -6.91 21.69 5.33
N ARG A 51 -8.04 22.37 5.10
CA ARG A 51 -8.57 23.46 5.97
C ARG A 51 -9.18 22.88 7.25
N GLY A 52 -8.85 23.41 8.45
CA GLY A 52 -9.42 22.89 9.70
C GLY A 52 -8.96 23.51 11.02
N ILE A 53 -8.77 22.67 12.03
CA ILE A 53 -8.35 23.07 13.39
C ILE A 53 -6.99 22.42 13.63
N GLY A 54 -5.93 23.21 13.62
CA GLY A 54 -4.58 22.78 13.96
C GLY A 54 -3.76 23.96 14.44
N GLU A 55 -2.44 23.86 14.44
CA GLU A 55 -1.60 24.89 15.07
C GLU A 55 -1.07 25.92 14.06
N ASN A 56 -0.99 25.55 12.78
CA ASN A 56 -0.49 26.40 11.70
C ASN A 56 -1.57 27.33 11.14
N PHE A 57 -1.16 28.57 10.84
CA PHE A 57 -2.06 29.63 10.36
C PHE A 57 -2.38 29.47 8.87
N TRP A 58 -3.67 29.35 8.51
CA TRP A 58 -4.12 29.24 7.11
C TRP A 58 -4.65 30.57 6.55
N GLN A 59 -5.56 31.19 7.30
CA GLN A 59 -6.84 31.75 6.87
C GLN A 59 -7.37 32.80 7.84
N PHE A 60 -7.61 34.06 7.45
CA PHE A 60 -8.58 34.87 8.19
C PHE A 60 -9.89 34.95 7.40
N ARG A 61 -11.00 34.67 8.06
CA ARG A 61 -12.35 34.78 7.49
C ARG A 61 -13.26 35.58 8.41
N PRO A 62 -14.34 36.18 7.87
CA PRO A 62 -15.36 36.81 8.70
C PRO A 62 -15.97 35.82 9.70
N TYR A 63 -16.22 36.31 10.90
CA TYR A 63 -16.90 35.59 11.97
C TYR A 63 -18.32 35.19 11.55
N VAL A 64 -18.70 33.96 11.90
CA VAL A 64 -20.06 33.44 11.77
C VAL A 64 -20.43 32.87 13.14
N GLU A 65 -21.69 33.03 13.52
CA GLU A 65 -22.21 32.66 14.83
C GLU A 65 -21.92 31.19 15.15
N GLY A 66 -21.29 30.93 16.30
CA GLY A 66 -20.88 29.58 16.75
C GLY A 66 -19.37 29.35 16.92
N ASP A 67 -18.50 30.21 16.39
CA ASP A 67 -17.02 30.06 16.44
C ASP A 67 -16.32 31.08 17.37
N SER A 68 -16.91 31.38 18.53
CA SER A 68 -16.43 32.46 19.43
C SER A 68 -15.03 32.24 20.01
N SER A 69 -14.57 30.98 20.12
CA SER A 69 -13.26 30.63 20.68
C SER A 69 -12.07 30.84 19.72
N ARG A 70 -12.34 31.20 18.45
CA ARG A 70 -11.31 31.32 17.39
C ARG A 70 -11.14 32.74 16.85
N ILE A 71 -11.74 33.73 17.51
CA ILE A 71 -11.65 35.13 17.12
C ILE A 71 -10.22 35.65 17.36
N ASP A 72 -9.64 36.28 16.33
CA ASP A 72 -8.37 37.01 16.48
C ASP A 72 -8.68 38.48 16.78
N TRP A 73 -8.61 38.83 18.07
CA TRP A 73 -8.87 40.19 18.53
C TRP A 73 -7.86 41.22 18.00
N ARG A 74 -6.62 40.81 17.68
CA ARG A 74 -5.59 41.75 17.17
C ARG A 74 -5.85 42.15 15.73
N ARG A 75 -6.30 41.22 14.88
CA ARG A 75 -6.70 41.54 13.51
C ARG A 75 -8.06 42.24 13.48
N SER A 76 -9.01 41.79 14.29
CA SER A 76 -10.36 42.37 14.37
C SER A 76 -10.38 43.79 14.94
N ALA A 77 -9.34 44.21 15.66
CA ALA A 77 -9.22 45.58 16.15
C ALA A 77 -8.75 46.59 15.07
N ARG A 78 -8.38 46.14 13.88
CA ARG A 78 -7.87 47.00 12.78
C ARG A 78 -8.91 47.24 11.67
N ASP A 79 -10.10 46.66 11.78
CA ASP A 79 -11.13 46.65 10.73
C ASP A 79 -12.52 46.56 11.38
N ASP A 80 -13.59 46.92 10.66
CA ASP A 80 -14.97 46.94 11.18
C ASP A 80 -15.61 45.55 11.26
N HIS A 81 -14.87 44.51 10.90
CA HIS A 81 -15.32 43.12 10.88
C HIS A 81 -14.56 42.25 11.88
N THR A 82 -15.29 41.38 12.58
CA THR A 82 -14.69 40.36 13.43
C THR A 82 -14.14 39.24 12.56
N TYR A 83 -12.85 38.94 12.68
CA TYR A 83 -12.19 37.87 11.95
C TYR A 83 -11.90 36.68 12.85
N VAL A 84 -12.21 35.49 12.32
CA VAL A 84 -11.83 34.21 12.90
C VAL A 84 -10.54 33.74 12.25
N ARG A 85 -9.60 33.25 13.06
CA ARG A 85 -8.36 32.62 12.62
C ARG A 85 -8.64 31.15 12.33
N ASP A 86 -8.80 30.81 11.06
CA ASP A 86 -8.83 29.42 10.64
C ASP A 86 -7.41 28.85 10.69
N ARG A 87 -7.31 27.65 11.25
CA ARG A 87 -6.05 26.92 11.39
C ARG A 87 -5.96 25.84 10.30
N GLU A 88 -4.79 25.29 10.06
CA GLU A 88 -4.60 24.15 9.17
C GLU A 88 -5.11 22.87 9.84
N TRP A 89 -5.79 21.97 9.13
CA TRP A 89 -6.14 20.66 9.66
C TRP A 89 -4.88 19.78 9.69
N GLU A 90 -4.37 19.43 10.86
CA GLU A 90 -3.26 18.45 11.00
C GLU A 90 -3.66 17.31 11.96
N ALA A 91 -4.83 16.68 11.76
CA ALA A 91 -4.96 15.32 12.29
C ALA A 91 -4.10 14.42 11.39
N ALA A 92 -2.91 14.04 11.87
CA ALA A 92 -2.02 13.11 11.19
C ALA A 92 -2.81 11.85 10.76
N HIS A 93 -2.89 11.65 9.46
CA HIS A 93 -3.55 10.51 8.86
C HIS A 93 -2.73 9.25 9.11
N THR A 94 -3.38 8.16 9.48
CA THR A 94 -2.70 6.89 9.72
C THR A 94 -2.59 6.10 8.43
N VAL A 95 -1.36 5.75 8.06
CA VAL A 95 -1.07 4.91 6.91
C VAL A 95 -0.34 3.66 7.38
N TRP A 96 -0.94 2.52 7.13
CA TRP A 96 -0.32 1.21 7.35
C TRP A 96 0.54 0.85 6.15
N LEU A 97 1.70 0.27 6.41
CA LEU A 97 2.64 -0.18 5.39
C LEU A 97 2.90 -1.66 5.62
N TRP A 98 2.85 -2.43 4.55
CA TRP A 98 3.16 -3.85 4.60
C TRP A 98 3.84 -4.30 3.32
N ALA A 99 4.92 -5.07 3.48
CA ALA A 99 5.59 -5.77 2.39
C ALA A 99 5.55 -7.26 2.69
N ASP A 100 5.23 -8.03 1.66
CA ASP A 100 5.05 -9.47 1.75
C ASP A 100 6.37 -10.19 2.10
N PRO A 101 6.41 -10.93 3.23
CA PRO A 101 7.57 -11.70 3.64
C PRO A 101 7.60 -13.12 3.06
N SER A 102 6.64 -13.51 2.21
CA SER A 102 6.52 -14.87 1.66
C SER A 102 7.78 -15.35 0.91
N PRO A 103 8.06 -16.67 0.91
CA PRO A 103 9.10 -17.28 0.09
C PRO A 103 9.07 -16.89 -1.39
N SER A 104 7.89 -16.77 -2.01
CA SER A 104 7.75 -16.36 -3.42
C SER A 104 8.46 -15.03 -3.71
N MET A 105 8.50 -14.12 -2.74
CA MET A 105 9.11 -12.80 -2.86
C MET A 105 10.65 -12.86 -2.97
N LEU A 106 11.29 -13.97 -2.60
CA LEU A 106 12.74 -14.14 -2.78
C LEU A 106 13.14 -14.36 -4.24
N TYR A 107 12.17 -14.64 -5.12
CA TYR A 107 12.42 -14.86 -6.53
C TYR A 107 13.09 -13.65 -7.21
N LYS A 108 14.05 -13.96 -8.09
CA LYS A 108 14.78 -13.01 -8.94
C LYS A 108 15.23 -13.73 -10.21
N SER A 109 14.72 -13.30 -11.36
CA SER A 109 15.20 -13.79 -12.66
C SER A 109 16.49 -13.09 -13.12
N THR A 110 17.09 -13.60 -14.19
CA THR A 110 18.25 -12.97 -14.85
C THR A 110 17.94 -11.56 -15.38
N GLY A 111 16.68 -11.32 -15.76
CA GLY A 111 16.24 -10.01 -16.26
C GLY A 111 16.02 -8.98 -15.14
N ALA A 112 15.92 -9.43 -13.89
CA ALA A 112 15.65 -8.58 -12.74
C ALA A 112 16.93 -8.01 -12.12
N SER A 113 16.88 -6.73 -11.74
CA SER A 113 17.98 -6.08 -11.02
C SER A 113 18.05 -6.52 -9.56
N VAL A 114 16.91 -6.71 -8.92
CA VAL A 114 16.73 -7.03 -7.49
C VAL A 114 15.65 -8.10 -7.32
N SER A 115 15.60 -8.76 -6.16
CA SER A 115 14.49 -9.67 -5.84
C SER A 115 13.19 -8.90 -5.57
N LYS A 116 12.04 -9.59 -5.67
CA LYS A 116 10.74 -8.99 -5.38
C LYS A 116 10.66 -8.49 -3.93
N GLN A 117 11.23 -9.23 -2.97
CA GLN A 117 11.28 -8.84 -1.55
C GLN A 117 12.07 -7.55 -1.35
N SER A 118 13.26 -7.44 -1.94
CA SER A 118 14.06 -6.21 -1.87
C SER A 118 13.30 -5.03 -2.46
N ARG A 119 12.61 -5.23 -3.58
CA ARG A 119 11.79 -4.19 -4.20
C ARG A 119 10.61 -3.76 -3.31
N ALA A 120 9.87 -4.71 -2.76
CA ALA A 120 8.73 -4.45 -1.89
C ALA A 120 9.13 -3.68 -0.61
N LEU A 121 10.23 -4.10 0.02
CA LEU A 121 10.79 -3.41 1.20
C LEU A 121 11.26 -1.99 0.87
N VAL A 122 11.94 -1.79 -0.27
CA VAL A 122 12.35 -0.44 -0.70
C VAL A 122 11.15 0.47 -0.90
N LEU A 123 10.09 -0.01 -1.55
CA LEU A 123 8.86 0.76 -1.76
C LEU A 123 8.16 1.09 -0.43
N ALA A 124 8.06 0.12 0.48
CA ALA A 124 7.46 0.33 1.80
C ALA A 124 8.28 1.31 2.66
N LEU A 125 9.60 1.17 2.71
CA LEU A 125 10.48 2.07 3.47
C LEU A 125 10.56 3.48 2.84
N ALA A 126 10.52 3.58 1.51
CA ALA A 126 10.45 4.86 0.82
C ALA A 126 9.14 5.59 1.14
N MET A 127 8.03 4.86 1.19
CA MET A 127 6.75 5.41 1.62
C MET A 127 6.78 5.81 3.10
N ALA A 128 7.34 4.99 3.98
CA ALA A 128 7.52 5.34 5.39
C ALA A 128 8.29 6.65 5.57
N GLU A 129 9.38 6.84 4.81
CA GLU A 129 10.21 8.04 4.85
C GLU A 129 9.42 9.28 4.40
N LEU A 130 8.68 9.19 3.30
CA LEU A 130 7.85 10.29 2.78
C LEU A 130 6.73 10.69 3.75
N LEU A 131 6.05 9.69 4.34
CA LEU A 131 4.98 9.89 5.32
C LEU A 131 5.53 10.51 6.61
N SER A 132 6.67 10.00 7.10
CA SER A 132 7.38 10.54 8.26
C SER A 132 7.79 12.00 8.07
N ARG A 133 8.31 12.37 6.89
CA ARG A 133 8.64 13.77 6.56
C ARG A 133 7.42 14.68 6.54
N SER A 134 6.25 14.11 6.27
CA SER A 134 4.97 14.83 6.21
C SER A 134 4.25 14.92 7.57
N GLY A 135 4.77 14.29 8.61
CA GLY A 135 4.15 14.24 9.93
C GLY A 135 3.00 13.23 10.05
N GLU A 136 2.83 12.34 9.07
CA GLU A 136 1.79 11.32 9.10
C GLU A 136 2.08 10.24 10.14
N ARG A 137 1.04 9.51 10.56
CA ARG A 137 1.18 8.34 11.42
C ARG A 137 1.45 7.12 10.54
N ILE A 138 2.48 6.37 10.86
CA ILE A 138 2.82 5.13 10.15
C ILE A 138 2.73 3.94 11.08
N ALA A 139 2.40 2.78 10.51
CA ALA A 139 2.25 1.53 11.25
C ALA A 139 2.59 0.35 10.34
N TRP A 140 2.89 -0.81 10.94
CA TRP A 140 3.14 -2.05 10.22
C TRP A 140 2.35 -3.18 10.86
N PRO A 141 1.39 -3.83 10.16
CA PRO A 141 0.53 -4.85 10.74
C PRO A 141 1.34 -6.01 11.34
N GLY A 142 1.07 -6.35 12.60
CA GLY A 142 1.79 -7.41 13.32
C GLY A 142 3.22 -7.07 13.77
N LEU A 143 3.68 -5.83 13.58
CA LEU A 143 5.03 -5.40 13.98
C LEU A 143 5.05 -4.12 14.80
N THR A 144 4.30 -3.08 14.39
CA THR A 144 4.28 -1.79 15.09
C THR A 144 2.88 -1.19 15.13
N ASP A 145 2.50 -0.67 16.30
CA ASP A 145 1.33 0.19 16.45
C ASP A 145 1.56 1.55 15.76
N PRO A 146 0.49 2.28 15.37
CA PRO A 146 0.62 3.59 14.75
C PRO A 146 1.43 4.59 15.58
N PHE A 147 2.45 5.17 14.97
CA PHE A 147 3.30 6.18 15.60
C PHE A 147 3.64 7.32 14.64
N THR A 148 3.98 8.48 15.20
CA THR A 148 4.52 9.62 14.44
C THR A 148 5.99 9.80 14.83
N ALA A 149 6.89 9.74 13.85
CA ALA A 149 8.30 10.03 14.06
C ALA A 149 8.93 10.52 12.76
N ARG A 150 9.87 11.48 12.85
CA ARG A 150 10.65 11.95 11.69
C ARG A 150 11.54 10.86 11.11
N ASN A 151 12.00 9.94 11.95
CA ASN A 151 12.79 8.77 11.60
C ASN A 151 11.94 7.49 11.49
N GLY A 152 10.70 7.59 11.02
CA GLY A 152 9.81 6.44 11.05
C GLY A 152 10.25 5.28 10.17
N ALA A 153 10.83 5.54 9.00
CA ALA A 153 11.43 4.51 8.15
C ALA A 153 12.56 3.75 8.87
N GLU A 154 13.43 4.46 9.59
CA GLU A 154 14.51 3.86 10.40
C GLU A 154 13.97 3.00 11.54
N ARG A 155 12.90 3.46 12.19
CA ARG A 155 12.25 2.71 13.27
C ARG A 155 11.61 1.43 12.75
N ILE A 156 10.90 1.48 11.62
CA ILE A 156 10.34 0.28 10.97
C ILE A 156 11.46 -0.67 10.54
N ALA A 157 12.51 -0.15 9.90
CA ALA A 157 13.67 -0.92 9.48
C ALA A 157 14.33 -1.65 10.66
N ALA A 158 14.56 -0.97 11.78
CA ALA A 158 15.11 -1.59 12.99
C ALA A 158 14.21 -2.72 13.52
N GLN A 159 12.89 -2.53 13.52
CA GLN A 159 11.96 -3.58 13.94
C GLN A 159 11.97 -4.78 12.97
N LEU A 160 12.03 -4.53 11.66
CA LEU A 160 12.13 -5.60 10.63
C LEU A 160 13.42 -6.42 10.76
N MET A 161 14.52 -5.81 11.18
CA MET A 161 15.79 -6.50 11.44
C MET A 161 15.72 -7.44 12.65
N HIS A 162 14.91 -7.09 13.66
CA HIS A 162 14.77 -7.88 14.89
C HIS A 162 13.58 -8.85 14.86
N ALA A 163 12.65 -8.68 13.92
CA ALA A 163 11.57 -9.62 13.69
C ALA A 163 12.14 -10.97 13.23
N GLY A 164 11.87 -12.03 13.98
CA GLY A 164 12.27 -13.39 13.62
C GLY A 164 11.38 -13.98 12.54
N ASP A 165 10.07 -13.95 12.78
CA ASP A 165 9.04 -14.42 11.86
C ASP A 165 8.05 -13.29 11.57
N LEU A 166 7.62 -13.16 10.32
CA LEU A 166 6.56 -12.24 9.93
C LEU A 166 5.47 -13.05 9.22
N PRO A 167 4.19 -12.89 9.61
CA PRO A 167 3.12 -13.60 8.94
C PRO A 167 3.01 -13.16 7.48
N ALA A 168 2.92 -14.13 6.56
CA ALA A 168 2.68 -13.89 5.12
C ALA A 168 1.33 -13.21 4.86
N LYS A 169 0.34 -13.41 5.73
CA LYS A 169 -0.93 -12.67 5.75
C LYS A 169 -1.20 -12.18 7.17
N PRO A 170 -0.83 -10.93 7.52
CA PRO A 170 -1.12 -10.39 8.84
C PRO A 170 -2.63 -10.25 9.06
N ASP A 171 -3.04 -10.24 10.34
CA ASP A 171 -4.39 -9.85 10.70
C ASP A 171 -4.61 -8.35 10.44
N LEU A 172 -5.57 -8.06 9.57
CA LEU A 172 -5.94 -6.70 9.15
C LEU A 172 -7.13 -6.14 9.95
N SER A 173 -7.74 -6.92 10.86
CA SER A 173 -8.93 -6.52 11.63
C SER A 173 -8.69 -5.32 12.56
N GLY A 174 -7.43 -5.10 12.97
CA GLY A 174 -7.02 -3.95 13.76
C GLY A 174 -7.06 -2.61 13.00
N ILE A 175 -7.14 -2.65 11.67
CA ILE A 175 -7.09 -1.47 10.81
C ILE A 175 -8.50 -0.89 10.68
N ARG A 176 -8.71 0.29 11.26
CA ARG A 176 -10.02 0.95 11.34
C ARG A 176 -10.23 1.93 10.19
N ARG A 177 -11.49 2.35 10.00
CA ARG A 177 -11.89 3.43 9.10
C ARG A 177 -11.02 4.69 9.27
N PHE A 178 -10.94 5.51 8.23
CA PHE A 178 -10.10 6.71 8.18
C PHE A 178 -8.59 6.46 8.18
N CYS A 179 -8.17 5.24 7.82
CA CYS A 179 -6.78 4.89 7.56
C CYS A 179 -6.61 4.51 6.08
N ASP A 180 -5.38 4.64 5.60
CA ASP A 180 -4.94 4.02 4.33
C ASP A 180 -4.02 2.84 4.66
N ILE A 181 -3.93 1.87 3.76
CA ILE A 181 -2.91 0.82 3.82
C ILE A 181 -2.23 0.69 2.45
N VAL A 182 -0.90 0.56 2.46
CA VAL A 182 -0.08 0.22 1.30
C VAL A 182 0.41 -1.22 1.45
N ILE A 183 0.12 -2.05 0.46
CA ILE A 183 0.45 -3.49 0.46
C ILE A 183 1.32 -3.77 -0.76
N ALA A 184 2.55 -4.23 -0.55
CA ALA A 184 3.46 -4.63 -1.61
C ALA A 184 3.68 -6.15 -1.60
N SER A 185 3.17 -6.85 -2.61
CA SER A 185 3.21 -8.31 -2.77
C SER A 185 3.28 -8.65 -4.26
N ASP A 186 3.53 -9.90 -4.61
CA ASP A 186 3.40 -10.41 -5.99
C ASP A 186 1.96 -10.84 -6.34
N PHE A 187 1.08 -10.96 -5.34
CA PHE A 187 -0.32 -11.38 -5.49
C PHE A 187 -0.50 -12.62 -6.37
N LEU A 188 0.38 -13.62 -6.21
CA LEU A 188 0.34 -14.85 -7.00
C LEU A 188 -0.64 -15.90 -6.46
N ASP A 189 -1.07 -15.76 -5.20
CA ASP A 189 -2.13 -16.57 -4.60
C ASP A 189 -3.43 -16.55 -5.43
N PRO A 190 -4.33 -17.55 -5.24
CA PRO A 190 -5.67 -17.50 -5.80
C PRO A 190 -6.35 -16.15 -5.50
N VAL A 191 -7.00 -15.60 -6.52
CA VAL A 191 -7.53 -14.24 -6.45
C VAL A 191 -8.64 -14.15 -5.40
N GLU A 192 -9.44 -15.21 -5.25
CA GLU A 192 -10.51 -15.32 -4.28
C GLU A 192 -9.97 -15.25 -2.84
N GLU A 193 -8.90 -15.99 -2.53
CA GLU A 193 -8.26 -15.96 -1.22
C GLU A 193 -7.68 -14.58 -0.89
N THR A 194 -7.10 -13.92 -1.90
CA THR A 194 -6.57 -12.55 -1.76
C THR A 194 -7.70 -11.57 -1.49
N MET A 195 -8.82 -11.68 -2.23
CA MET A 195 -9.99 -10.83 -2.03
C MET A 195 -10.62 -11.06 -0.66
N GLU A 196 -10.75 -12.31 -0.21
CA GLU A 196 -11.29 -12.64 1.12
C GLU A 196 -10.46 -12.05 2.25
N TRP A 197 -9.13 -12.16 2.15
CA TRP A 197 -8.22 -11.55 3.12
C TRP A 197 -8.35 -10.02 3.17
N LEU A 198 -8.45 -9.39 2.00
CA LEU A 198 -8.57 -7.93 1.89
C LEU A 198 -10.00 -7.40 2.17
N ASP A 199 -11.04 -8.24 2.10
CA ASP A 199 -12.44 -7.84 2.31
C ASP A 199 -12.67 -7.22 3.69
N VAL A 200 -11.90 -7.63 4.69
CA VAL A 200 -11.91 -7.03 6.04
C VAL A 200 -11.65 -5.51 5.99
N LEU A 201 -10.70 -5.08 5.15
CA LEU A 201 -10.39 -3.66 4.95
C LEU A 201 -11.55 -2.93 4.27
N ALA A 202 -12.16 -3.56 3.26
CA ALA A 202 -13.29 -3.00 2.53
C ALA A 202 -14.49 -2.78 3.46
N ARG A 203 -14.80 -3.76 4.32
CA ARG A 203 -15.86 -3.66 5.35
C ARG A 203 -15.60 -2.56 6.37
N HIS A 204 -14.33 -2.30 6.69
CA HIS A 204 -13.95 -1.21 7.59
C HIS A 204 -13.89 0.15 6.90
N GLY A 205 -14.11 0.24 5.60
CA GLY A 205 -14.00 1.49 4.85
C GLY A 205 -12.56 2.04 4.84
N VAL A 206 -11.57 1.15 4.92
CA VAL A 206 -10.15 1.47 4.76
C VAL A 206 -9.86 1.60 3.27
N ARG A 207 -9.01 2.55 2.91
CA ARG A 207 -8.51 2.66 1.55
C ARG A 207 -7.24 1.84 1.40
N ALA A 208 -7.22 0.90 0.46
CA ALA A 208 -6.02 0.16 0.16
C ALA A 208 -5.34 0.67 -1.12
N HIS A 209 -4.02 0.58 -1.11
CA HIS A 209 -3.15 0.87 -2.24
C HIS A 209 -2.26 -0.36 -2.45
N LEU A 210 -2.62 -1.20 -3.43
CA LEU A 210 -1.89 -2.42 -3.75
C LEU A 210 -0.77 -2.13 -4.74
N ILE A 211 0.39 -2.72 -4.50
CA ILE A 211 1.55 -2.68 -5.37
C ILE A 211 1.94 -4.11 -5.72
N GLU A 212 1.64 -4.53 -6.94
CA GLU A 212 2.10 -5.80 -7.49
C GLU A 212 3.57 -5.67 -7.85
N VAL A 213 4.43 -6.44 -7.18
CA VAL A 213 5.85 -6.53 -7.50
C VAL A 213 6.05 -7.75 -8.39
N ALA A 214 6.25 -7.51 -9.68
CA ALA A 214 6.35 -8.56 -10.69
C ALA A 214 7.80 -8.75 -11.14
N ASP A 215 8.25 -9.99 -11.25
CA ASP A 215 9.49 -10.28 -11.98
C ASP A 215 9.19 -10.39 -13.49
N PRO A 216 10.02 -9.83 -14.39
CA PRO A 216 9.80 -9.94 -15.83
C PRO A 216 9.62 -11.37 -16.34
N ALA A 217 10.29 -12.35 -15.72
CA ALA A 217 10.19 -13.74 -16.14
C ALA A 217 8.83 -14.37 -15.76
N GLU A 218 8.18 -13.88 -14.70
CA GLU A 218 6.83 -14.31 -14.29
C GLU A 218 5.76 -13.75 -15.22
N GLU A 219 6.01 -12.65 -15.93
CA GLU A 219 5.06 -12.12 -16.91
C GLU A 219 5.35 -12.61 -18.33
N THR A 220 6.61 -12.71 -18.71
CA THR A 220 7.01 -13.10 -20.08
C THR A 220 7.10 -14.61 -20.27
N PHE A 221 7.25 -15.38 -19.19
CA PHE A 221 7.47 -16.82 -19.21
C PHE A 221 8.56 -17.26 -20.22
N PRO A 222 9.83 -16.85 -20.04
CA PRO A 222 10.89 -17.05 -21.01
C PRO A 222 11.52 -18.45 -20.92
N TYR A 223 10.74 -19.49 -20.63
CA TYR A 223 11.21 -20.85 -20.42
C TYR A 223 10.93 -21.74 -21.62
N ALA A 224 11.90 -22.55 -22.02
CA ALA A 224 11.80 -23.47 -23.14
C ALA A 224 12.55 -24.77 -22.88
N GLY A 225 12.12 -25.85 -23.54
CA GLY A 225 12.69 -27.19 -23.38
C GLY A 225 12.27 -27.84 -22.07
N ARG A 226 13.09 -28.79 -21.60
CA ARG A 226 12.81 -29.50 -20.36
C ARG A 226 13.15 -28.61 -19.17
N THR A 227 12.14 -28.21 -18.40
CA THR A 227 12.28 -27.30 -17.26
C THR A 227 11.55 -27.88 -16.04
N GLU A 228 12.19 -27.83 -14.88
CA GLU A 228 11.58 -28.15 -13.59
C GLU A 228 11.22 -26.83 -12.89
N PHE A 229 9.94 -26.62 -12.62
CA PHE A 229 9.44 -25.54 -11.79
C PHE A 229 9.29 -26.06 -10.36
N THR A 230 9.61 -25.22 -9.39
CA THR A 230 9.43 -25.52 -7.97
C THR A 230 8.56 -24.44 -7.35
N ASP A 231 7.49 -24.83 -6.65
CA ASP A 231 6.66 -23.94 -5.86
C ASP A 231 7.48 -23.41 -4.66
N PRO A 232 7.69 -22.08 -4.54
CA PRO A 232 8.41 -21.49 -3.41
C PRO A 232 7.74 -21.76 -2.05
N GLU A 233 6.43 -21.96 -2.01
CA GLU A 233 5.66 -22.08 -0.78
C GLU A 233 5.62 -23.53 -0.28
N THR A 234 5.30 -24.49 -1.15
CA THR A 234 5.17 -25.91 -0.78
C THR A 234 6.42 -26.73 -1.06
N GLY A 235 7.27 -26.29 -2.00
CA GLY A 235 8.37 -27.08 -2.55
C GLY A 235 7.94 -28.10 -3.61
N ASP A 236 6.67 -28.08 -4.04
CA ASP A 236 6.17 -28.98 -5.08
C ASP A 236 6.87 -28.74 -6.41
N LYS A 237 7.10 -29.81 -7.16
CA LYS A 237 7.85 -29.76 -8.41
C LYS A 237 6.96 -30.10 -9.60
N LEU A 238 7.00 -29.25 -10.61
CA LEU A 238 6.37 -29.47 -11.91
C LEU A 238 7.46 -29.59 -12.98
N THR A 239 7.68 -30.79 -13.51
CA THR A 239 8.59 -31.00 -14.62
C THR A 239 7.84 -30.89 -15.95
N ALA A 240 8.06 -29.80 -16.68
CA ALA A 240 7.58 -29.66 -18.05
C ALA A 240 8.61 -30.26 -19.02
N GLY A 241 8.18 -31.22 -19.86
CA GLY A 241 9.03 -31.77 -20.92
C GLY A 241 9.38 -30.73 -21.99
N ARG A 242 8.43 -29.83 -22.30
CA ARG A 242 8.57 -28.66 -23.16
C ARG A 242 7.84 -27.48 -22.51
N ALA A 243 8.56 -26.65 -21.76
CA ALA A 243 8.00 -25.54 -21.00
C ALA A 243 7.23 -24.55 -21.87
N GLU A 244 7.67 -24.33 -23.10
CA GLU A 244 7.03 -23.40 -24.04
C GLU A 244 5.55 -23.75 -24.34
N MET A 245 5.15 -25.02 -24.17
CA MET A 245 3.77 -25.47 -24.34
C MET A 245 2.82 -24.94 -23.25
N LEU A 246 3.36 -24.60 -22.07
CA LEU A 246 2.59 -24.04 -20.95
C LEU A 246 2.50 -22.51 -21.00
N GLY A 247 3.32 -21.86 -21.84
CA GLY A 247 3.54 -20.42 -21.78
C GLY A 247 2.33 -19.58 -22.14
N ASP A 248 1.49 -20.00 -23.09
CA ASP A 248 0.27 -19.28 -23.47
C ASP A 248 -0.79 -19.35 -22.36
N GLU A 249 -1.06 -20.55 -21.85
CA GLU A 249 -2.02 -20.77 -20.76
C GLU A 249 -1.60 -20.07 -19.48
N TYR A 250 -0.32 -20.17 -19.11
CA TYR A 250 0.23 -19.48 -17.95
C TYR A 250 0.06 -17.95 -18.06
N ARG A 251 0.42 -17.36 -19.21
CA ARG A 251 0.25 -15.90 -19.42
C ARG A 251 -1.21 -15.47 -19.39
N LEU A 252 -2.12 -16.31 -19.89
CA LEU A 252 -3.56 -16.07 -19.82
C LEU A 252 -4.03 -16.02 -18.36
N LEU A 253 -3.70 -17.03 -17.56
CA LEU A 253 -4.06 -17.10 -16.14
C LEU A 253 -3.46 -15.95 -15.34
N TYR A 254 -2.17 -15.66 -15.57
CA TYR A 254 -1.46 -14.57 -14.93
C TYR A 254 -2.14 -13.21 -15.20
N THR A 255 -2.45 -12.95 -16.47
CA THR A 255 -3.11 -11.70 -16.88
C THR A 255 -4.55 -11.62 -16.34
N ALA A 256 -5.29 -12.73 -16.36
CA ALA A 256 -6.66 -12.79 -15.84
C ALA A 256 -6.71 -12.45 -14.35
N ARG A 257 -5.85 -13.09 -13.53
CA ARG A 257 -5.73 -12.79 -12.09
C ARG A 257 -5.45 -11.32 -11.83
N ARG A 258 -4.45 -10.75 -12.53
CA ARG A 258 -4.10 -9.32 -12.40
C ARG A 258 -5.30 -8.43 -12.74
N GLN A 259 -5.96 -8.68 -13.86
CA GLN A 259 -7.10 -7.88 -14.30
C GLN A 259 -8.28 -7.97 -13.33
N GLU A 260 -8.52 -9.15 -12.77
CA GLU A 260 -9.58 -9.37 -11.80
C GLU A 260 -9.33 -8.62 -10.50
N LEU A 261 -8.12 -8.73 -9.94
CA LEU A 261 -7.73 -8.01 -8.73
C LEU A 261 -7.74 -6.49 -8.94
N ALA A 262 -7.21 -6.01 -10.07
CA ALA A 262 -7.22 -4.59 -10.43
C ALA A 262 -8.65 -4.05 -10.60
N SER A 263 -9.54 -4.82 -11.23
CA SER A 263 -10.94 -4.45 -11.40
C SER A 263 -11.68 -4.41 -10.08
N TRP A 264 -11.40 -5.35 -9.17
CA TRP A 264 -11.95 -5.35 -7.82
C TRP A 264 -11.49 -4.14 -7.02
N CYS A 265 -10.18 -3.82 -7.03
CA CYS A 265 -9.66 -2.60 -6.41
C CYS A 265 -10.35 -1.34 -6.91
N LYS A 266 -10.51 -1.22 -8.25
CA LYS A 266 -11.16 -0.07 -8.86
C LYS A 266 -12.61 0.12 -8.39
N ARG A 267 -13.37 -0.97 -8.22
CA ARG A 267 -14.76 -0.91 -7.69
C ARG A 267 -14.82 -0.39 -6.26
N LEU A 268 -13.79 -0.66 -5.46
CA LEU A 268 -13.68 -0.21 -4.06
C LEU A 268 -13.09 1.20 -3.91
N GLY A 269 -12.69 1.85 -5.02
CA GLY A 269 -11.94 3.11 -4.97
C GLY A 269 -10.51 2.94 -4.45
N TRP A 270 -9.96 1.74 -4.57
CA TRP A 270 -8.58 1.42 -4.23
C TRP A 270 -7.68 1.54 -5.46
N SER A 271 -6.38 1.77 -5.23
CA SER A 271 -5.41 1.82 -6.33
C SER A 271 -4.66 0.51 -6.49
N PHE A 272 -4.39 0.13 -7.73
CA PHE A 272 -3.56 -1.01 -8.07
C PHE A 272 -2.41 -0.56 -8.98
N THR A 273 -1.17 -0.75 -8.54
CA THR A 273 0.04 -0.36 -9.29
C THR A 273 0.93 -1.57 -9.52
N VAL A 274 1.41 -1.77 -10.74
CA VAL A 274 2.40 -2.80 -11.05
C VAL A 274 3.79 -2.19 -11.07
N ASN A 275 4.75 -2.83 -10.42
CA ASN A 275 6.17 -2.50 -10.49
C ASN A 275 6.98 -3.73 -10.86
N HIS A 276 7.63 -3.67 -12.03
CA HIS A 276 8.56 -4.71 -12.43
C HIS A 276 9.93 -4.54 -11.78
N THR A 277 10.57 -5.65 -11.41
CA THR A 277 11.89 -5.64 -10.75
C THR A 277 13.05 -5.19 -11.65
N ASP A 278 12.87 -5.17 -12.97
CA ASP A 278 13.78 -4.59 -13.97
C ASP A 278 13.61 -3.08 -14.17
N ARG A 279 12.53 -2.48 -13.63
CA ARG A 279 12.26 -1.04 -13.73
C ARG A 279 12.65 -0.29 -12.45
N LEU A 280 12.59 1.04 -12.51
CA LEU A 280 12.87 1.90 -11.37
C LEU A 280 11.73 1.83 -10.34
N ALA A 281 12.08 1.78 -9.05
CA ALA A 281 11.09 1.85 -7.97
C ALA A 281 10.44 3.25 -7.87
N SER A 282 11.12 4.31 -8.32
CA SER A 282 10.59 5.67 -8.34
C SER A 282 9.25 5.77 -9.07
N ASP A 283 9.09 5.02 -10.17
CA ASP A 283 7.91 5.10 -11.02
C ASP A 283 6.66 4.62 -10.27
N ALA A 284 6.79 3.52 -9.53
CA ALA A 284 5.72 3.00 -8.69
C ALA A 284 5.44 3.91 -7.50
N LEU A 285 6.48 4.47 -6.88
CA LEU A 285 6.34 5.40 -5.76
C LEU A 285 5.59 6.68 -6.17
N VAL A 286 5.87 7.23 -7.35
CA VAL A 286 5.17 8.40 -7.90
C VAL A 286 3.69 8.07 -8.13
N ARG A 287 3.38 6.94 -8.78
CA ARG A 287 1.99 6.50 -9.03
C ARG A 287 1.22 6.28 -7.73
N LEU A 288 1.84 5.62 -6.76
CA LEU A 288 1.29 5.42 -5.43
C LEU A 288 0.96 6.75 -4.76
N HIS A 289 1.90 7.70 -4.78
CA HIS A 289 1.70 9.01 -4.19
C HIS A 289 0.54 9.77 -4.85
N MET A 290 0.46 9.75 -6.19
CA MET A 290 -0.64 10.38 -6.91
C MET A 290 -1.98 9.74 -6.56
N ALA A 291 -2.06 8.41 -6.45
CA ALA A 291 -3.27 7.71 -6.05
C ALA A 291 -3.68 8.03 -4.60
N MET A 292 -2.71 8.13 -3.70
CA MET A 292 -2.99 8.55 -2.32
C MET A 292 -3.54 9.98 -2.29
N THR A 293 -2.98 10.91 -3.06
CA THR A 293 -3.38 12.33 -3.02
C THR A 293 -4.71 12.61 -3.74
N ALA A 294 -4.96 11.99 -4.89
CA ALA A 294 -6.15 12.23 -5.73
C ALA A 294 -7.47 11.92 -4.99
N ASP A 295 -7.52 10.84 -4.23
CA ASP A 295 -8.77 10.39 -3.60
C ASP A 295 -8.95 10.92 -2.16
N GLY A 296 -8.11 11.86 -1.71
CA GLY A 296 -8.07 12.36 -0.33
C GLY A 296 -9.36 13.03 0.16
N GLY A 297 -10.40 13.15 -0.66
CA GLY A 297 -11.75 13.54 -0.25
C GLY A 297 -12.49 12.34 0.33
N TYR A 298 -12.59 12.24 1.66
CA TYR A 298 -13.71 11.53 2.27
C TYR A 298 -14.99 12.29 1.89
N ALA A 299 -15.54 11.99 0.71
CA ALA A 299 -16.85 12.45 0.34
C ALA A 299 -17.81 11.89 1.38
N GLY A 300 -18.35 12.78 2.22
CA GLY A 300 -19.40 12.41 3.16
C GLY A 300 -20.53 11.79 2.36
N SER A 301 -20.75 10.48 2.53
CA SER A 301 -21.96 9.82 2.11
C SER A 301 -23.11 10.28 3.00
N GLY A 302 -23.53 11.53 2.78
CA GLY A 302 -24.85 11.98 3.16
C GLY A 302 -25.85 11.11 2.41
N ARG A 303 -26.62 10.33 3.17
CA ARG A 303 -27.81 9.58 2.74
C ARG A 303 -28.49 10.24 1.54
N ALA A 304 -28.35 9.64 0.37
CA ALA A 304 -29.36 9.76 -0.68
C ALA A 304 -30.52 8.85 -0.26
N GLY A 305 -31.49 9.43 0.46
CA GLY A 305 -32.77 8.80 0.72
C GLY A 305 -33.56 8.72 -0.59
N MET A 306 -33.63 7.51 -1.14
CA MET A 306 -34.59 7.06 -2.14
C MET A 306 -35.01 5.68 -1.58
N ILE A 307 -36.27 5.28 -1.42
CA ILE A 307 -37.46 5.39 -2.25
C ILE A 307 -38.66 5.06 -1.33
N ALA A 308 -39.85 5.64 -1.56
CA ALA A 308 -41.11 4.89 -1.48
C ALA A 308 -42.24 5.73 -2.10
N ASN A 309 -42.35 5.67 -3.43
CA ASN A 309 -43.63 5.90 -4.10
C ASN A 309 -44.40 4.57 -3.98
N SER A 310 -45.45 4.54 -3.16
CA SER A 310 -46.39 3.41 -3.09
C SER A 310 -47.70 3.85 -3.70
N ASP A 311 -48.03 3.22 -4.81
CA ASP A 311 -49.24 3.40 -5.58
C ASP A 311 -50.43 2.63 -4.96
N GLN A 312 -51.63 3.18 -5.19
CA GLN A 312 -52.98 2.60 -5.08
C GLN A 312 -53.67 2.43 -3.69
N PRO A 313 -55.03 2.30 -3.67
CA PRO A 313 -56.05 3.12 -4.33
C PRO A 313 -57.25 3.45 -3.38
N GLY A 314 -58.09 4.45 -3.69
CA GLY A 314 -59.42 4.52 -3.05
C GLY A 314 -60.20 5.84 -3.06
N LYS A 315 -61.25 5.85 -3.90
CA LYS A 315 -62.58 6.45 -3.72
C LYS A 315 -62.83 7.96 -3.85
N VAL A 316 -63.54 8.28 -4.95
CA VAL A 316 -64.84 8.99 -5.08
C VAL A 316 -65.10 10.19 -4.15
N VAL A 317 -65.46 11.35 -4.71
CA VAL A 317 -66.79 12.02 -4.61
C VAL A 317 -66.75 13.40 -5.29
N ALA A 318 -67.84 13.66 -6.04
CA ALA A 318 -68.33 14.89 -6.67
C ALA A 318 -67.62 15.37 -7.95
#